data_AF-A0A1F3ISH3-F1
#
_entry.id   AF-A0A1F3ISH3-F1
#
_cell.length_a   1.000
_cell.length_b   1.000
_cell.length_c   1.000
_cell.angle_alpha   90.00
_cell.angle_beta   90.00
_cell.angle_gamma   90.00
#
_symmetry.space_group_name_H-M   'P 1'
#
loop_
_entity.id
_entity.type
_entity.pdbx_description
1 polymer ?
#
loop_
_entity_poly.entity_id
_entity_poly.type
_entity_poly.pdbx_seq_one_letter_code
_entity_poly.pdbx_strand_id
1 'polypeptide(L)'
;MKPIKALFTFSTWLMRFAILLFIAIRYWETLAFFNLKSVMFYVSLLFILFGFLLFIGGFLKKERLTILSSIVLILVTGYHAFLNLKSGIDHNFAVFVVLGSIFFFFLASGNNRK
;
A
#
# COMPACT_ATOMS: atom_id res chain seq x y z
N MET A 1 -20.58 9.01 -21.19
CA MET A 1 -21.47 9.14 -20.00
C MET A 1 -20.69 9.86 -18.91
N LYS A 2 -21.29 10.82 -18.16
CA LYS A 2 -20.59 11.50 -17.07
C LYS A 2 -20.42 10.51 -15.90
N PRO A 3 -19.19 10.22 -15.44
CA PRO A 3 -18.98 9.30 -14.32
C PRO A 3 -19.62 9.86 -13.05
N ILE A 4 -20.15 8.97 -12.21
CA ILE A 4 -20.71 9.34 -10.91
C ILE A 4 -19.55 9.75 -10.00
N LYS A 5 -19.30 11.05 -9.86
CA LYS A 5 -18.16 11.61 -9.09
C LYS A 5 -18.08 11.09 -7.64
N ALA A 6 -19.24 10.79 -7.04
CA ALA A 6 -19.30 10.20 -5.70
C ALA A 6 -18.63 8.81 -5.64
N LEU A 7 -18.78 7.98 -6.69
CA LEU A 7 -18.17 6.65 -6.75
C LEU A 7 -16.64 6.71 -6.83
N PHE A 8 -16.08 7.75 -7.45
CA PHE A 8 -14.63 7.94 -7.46
C PHE A 8 -14.07 8.21 -6.06
N THR A 9 -14.73 9.10 -5.32
CA THR A 9 -14.33 9.36 -3.92
C THR A 9 -14.50 8.10 -3.07
N PHE A 10 -15.58 7.35 -3.27
CA PHE A 10 -15.81 6.11 -2.55
C PHE A 10 -14.77 5.03 -2.88
N SER A 11 -14.43 4.81 -4.15
CA SER A 11 -13.47 3.80 -4.57
C SER A 11 -12.06 4.07 -4.04
N THR A 12 -11.62 5.34 -4.06
CA THR A 12 -10.31 5.72 -3.49
C THR A 12 -10.24 5.47 -1.99
N TRP A 13 -11.31 5.71 -1.24
CA TRP A 13 -11.37 5.34 0.18
C TRP A 13 -11.39 3.83 0.38
N LEU A 14 -12.14 3.10 -0.44
CA LEU A 14 -12.18 1.64 -0.39
C LEU A 14 -10.79 1.02 -0.61
N MET A 15 -10.02 1.54 -1.56
CA MET A 15 -8.62 1.12 -1.78
C MET A 15 -7.74 1.37 -0.55
N ARG A 16 -7.90 2.52 0.13
CA ARG A 16 -7.17 2.85 1.36
C ARG A 16 -7.52 1.89 2.50
N PHE A 17 -8.80 1.57 2.68
CA PHE A 17 -9.25 0.59 3.67
C PHE A 17 -8.75 -0.82 3.35
N ALA A 18 -8.75 -1.22 2.08
CA ALA A 18 -8.21 -2.51 1.65
C ALA A 18 -6.72 -2.65 2.02
N ILE A 19 -5.93 -1.59 1.83
CA ILE A 19 -4.52 -1.56 2.25
C ILE A 19 -4.39 -1.71 3.77
N LEU A 20 -5.19 -0.98 4.56
CA LEU A 20 -5.15 -1.11 6.02
C LEU A 20 -5.53 -2.51 6.49
N LEU A 21 -6.58 -3.10 5.91
CA LEU A 21 -7.02 -4.45 6.24
C LEU A 21 -5.93 -5.47 5.89
N PHE A 22 -5.31 -5.33 4.71
CA PHE A 22 -4.17 -6.16 4.32
C PHE A 22 -3.03 -6.05 5.33
N ILE A 23 -2.68 -4.84 5.77
CA ILE A 23 -1.64 -4.61 6.77
C ILE A 23 -1.98 -5.31 8.09
N ALA A 24 -3.21 -5.13 8.56
CA ALA A 24 -3.68 -5.70 9.82
C ALA A 24 -3.61 -7.22 9.83
N ILE A 25 -3.99 -7.88 8.73
CA ILE A 25 -3.97 -9.35 8.62
C ILE A 25 -2.54 -9.86 8.38
N ARG A 26 -1.80 -9.25 7.45
CA ARG A 26 -0.50 -9.79 6.99
C ARG A 26 0.62 -9.61 7.99
N TYR A 27 0.64 -8.50 8.72
CA TYR A 27 1.78 -8.11 9.56
C TYR A 27 1.50 -8.16 11.07
N TRP A 28 0.33 -8.68 11.49
CA TRP A 28 -0.01 -8.84 12.90
C TRP A 28 1.08 -9.60 13.68
N GLU A 29 1.49 -10.75 13.16
CA GLU A 29 2.53 -11.58 13.79
C GLU A 29 3.91 -10.91 13.72
N THR A 30 4.21 -10.20 12.64
CA THR A 30 5.48 -9.48 12.51
C THR A 30 5.61 -8.37 13.55
N LEU A 31 4.49 -7.73 13.93
CA LEU A 31 4.46 -6.78 15.03
C LEU A 31 4.52 -7.45 16.40
N ALA A 32 3.98 -8.66 16.55
CA ALA A 32 4.07 -9.42 17.81
C ALA A 32 5.51 -9.92 18.06
N PHE A 33 6.21 -10.35 17.01
CA PHE A 33 7.57 -10.85 17.07
C PHE A 33 8.58 -9.79 16.62
N PHE A 34 8.97 -8.91 17.56
CA PHE A 34 10.00 -7.89 17.35
C PHE A 34 11.38 -8.51 17.07
N ASN A 35 11.71 -8.73 15.80
CA ASN A 35 13.01 -9.24 15.39
C ASN A 35 13.85 -8.16 14.69
N LEU A 36 14.56 -7.38 15.50
CA LEU A 36 15.41 -6.26 15.03
C LEU A 36 16.64 -6.71 14.21
N LYS A 37 16.93 -8.00 14.13
CA LYS A 37 18.04 -8.54 13.32
C LYS A 37 17.62 -8.89 11.89
N SER A 38 16.32 -8.92 11.59
CA SER A 38 15.80 -9.33 10.29
C SER A 38 15.62 -8.14 9.35
N VAL A 39 16.21 -8.19 8.15
CA VAL A 39 15.95 -7.20 7.09
C VAL A 39 14.47 -7.16 6.73
N MET A 40 13.80 -8.32 6.68
CA MET A 40 12.37 -8.40 6.38
C MET A 40 11.50 -7.72 7.44
N PHE A 41 11.95 -7.64 8.70
CA PHE A 41 11.24 -6.89 9.74
C PHE A 41 11.21 -5.40 9.41
N TYR A 42 12.34 -4.80 9.02
CA TYR A 42 12.39 -3.38 8.64
C TYR A 42 11.60 -3.07 7.36
N VAL A 43 11.63 -3.96 6.38
CA VAL A 43 10.83 -3.83 5.15
C VAL A 43 9.33 -3.86 5.49
N SER A 44 8.92 -4.78 6.36
CA SER A 44 7.54 -4.88 6.84
C SER A 44 7.14 -3.63 7.64
N LEU A 45 8.02 -3.13 8.50
CA LEU A 45 7.80 -1.91 9.28
C LEU A 45 7.59 -0.69 8.36
N LEU A 46 8.41 -0.54 7.31
CA LEU A 46 8.23 0.49 6.30
C LEU A 46 6.87 0.37 5.60
N PHE A 47 6.48 -0.86 5.23
CA PHE A 47 5.17 -1.10 4.62
C PHE A 47 4.02 -0.66 5.52
N ILE A 48 4.07 -1.04 6.80
CA ILE A 48 3.06 -0.69 7.81
C ILE A 48 3.00 0.82 7.98
N LEU A 49 4.15 1.45 8.27
CA LEU A 49 4.26 2.89 8.52
C LEU A 49 3.72 3.68 7.33
N PHE A 50 4.22 3.41 6.12
CA PHE A 50 3.80 4.15 4.94
C PHE A 50 2.37 3.83 4.49
N GLY A 51 1.85 2.63 4.79
CA GLY A 51 0.44 2.31 4.60
C GLY A 51 -0.48 3.15 5.48
N PHE A 52 -0.10 3.34 6.75
CA PHE A 52 -0.80 4.27 7.65
C PHE A 52 -0.65 5.73 7.20
N LEU A 53 0.54 6.17 6.81
CA LEU A 53 0.75 7.53 6.29
C LEU A 53 -0.06 7.78 5.01
N LEU A 54 -0.17 6.78 4.13
CA LEU A 54 -1.03 6.86 2.97
C LEU A 54 -2.45 7.15 3.45
N PHE A 55 -3.04 6.31 4.31
CA PHE A 55 -4.38 6.52 4.87
C PHE A 55 -4.57 7.91 5.51
N ILE A 56 -3.66 8.32 6.39
CA ILE A 56 -3.68 9.63 7.07
C ILE A 56 -3.59 10.77 6.05
N GLY A 57 -2.77 10.63 5.01
CA GLY A 57 -2.66 11.60 3.92
C GLY A 57 -3.98 11.83 3.18
N GLY A 58 -4.82 10.80 3.07
CA GLY A 58 -6.18 10.91 2.56
C GLY A 58 -7.09 11.70 3.49
N PHE A 59 -7.04 11.40 4.79
CA PHE A 59 -7.86 12.08 5.82
C PHE A 59 -7.50 13.56 5.97
N LEU A 60 -6.21 13.87 6.05
CA LEU A 60 -5.68 15.23 6.16
C LEU A 60 -5.73 16.02 4.83
N LYS A 61 -6.18 15.38 3.75
CA LYS A 61 -6.18 15.94 2.38
C LYS A 61 -4.80 16.46 1.94
N LYS A 62 -3.71 15.93 2.51
CA LYS A 62 -2.33 16.29 2.15
C LYS A 62 -1.84 15.44 0.98
N GLU A 63 -1.91 16.00 -0.23
CA GLU A 63 -1.53 15.32 -1.46
C GLU A 63 -0.06 14.85 -1.45
N ARG A 64 0.88 15.72 -1.04
CA ARG A 64 2.31 15.38 -0.95
C ARG A 64 2.56 14.14 -0.08
N LEU A 65 1.81 13.98 1.01
CA LEU A 65 1.95 12.83 1.91
C LEU A 65 1.46 11.54 1.25
N THR A 66 0.37 11.60 0.50
CA THR A 66 -0.15 10.44 -0.25
C THR A 66 0.86 10.01 -1.32
N ILE A 67 1.35 10.96 -2.12
CA ILE A 67 2.34 10.72 -3.20
C ILE A 67 3.62 10.10 -2.63
N LEU A 68 4.19 10.72 -1.59
CA LEU A 68 5.42 10.22 -0.98
C LEU A 68 5.23 8.81 -0.40
N SER A 69 4.09 8.56 0.23
CA SER A 69 3.77 7.25 0.78
C SER A 69 3.62 6.19 -0.31
N SER A 70 2.95 6.51 -1.41
CA SER A 70 2.82 5.60 -2.55
C SER A 70 4.17 5.25 -3.16
N ILE A 71 5.13 6.18 -3.26
CA ILE A 71 6.48 5.88 -3.80
C ILE A 71 7.16 4.81 -2.95
N VAL A 72 7.18 4.98 -1.63
CA VAL A 72 7.83 4.02 -0.73
C VAL A 72 7.11 2.67 -0.77
N LEU A 73 5.78 2.66 -0.81
CA LEU A 73 4.99 1.43 -0.90
C LEU A 73 5.19 0.69 -2.23
N ILE A 74 5.38 1.40 -3.35
CA ILE A 74 5.75 0.79 -4.63
C ILE A 74 7.11 0.09 -4.52
N LEU A 75 8.10 0.73 -3.91
CA LEU A 75 9.43 0.13 -3.74
C LEU A 75 9.37 -1.13 -2.85
N VAL A 76 8.62 -1.06 -1.74
CA VAL A 76 8.48 -2.19 -0.83
C VAL A 76 7.69 -3.35 -1.46
N THR A 77 6.60 -3.07 -2.16
CA THR A 77 5.86 -4.11 -2.90
C THR A 77 6.67 -4.71 -4.04
N GLY A 78 7.42 -3.89 -4.77
CA GLY A 78 8.33 -4.35 -5.81
C GLY A 78 9.40 -5.30 -5.24
N TYR A 79 9.97 -4.97 -4.09
CA TYR A 79 10.92 -5.84 -3.39
C TYR A 79 10.28 -7.19 -3.00
N HIS A 80 9.09 -7.17 -2.38
CA HIS A 80 8.38 -8.39 -2.03
C HIS A 80 8.00 -9.22 -3.26
N ALA A 81 7.51 -8.59 -4.32
CA ALA A 81 7.19 -9.27 -5.58
C ALA A 81 8.44 -9.94 -6.18
N PHE A 82 9.58 -9.24 -6.21
CA PHE A 82 10.84 -9.81 -6.71
C PHE A 82 11.32 -11.02 -5.89
N LEU A 83 11.19 -10.97 -4.55
CA LEU A 83 11.52 -12.11 -3.70
C LEU A 83 10.60 -13.31 -3.97
N ASN A 84 9.29 -13.08 -4.11
CA ASN A 84 8.32 -14.15 -4.38
C ASN A 84 8.45 -14.70 -5.81
N LEU A 85 8.95 -13.92 -6.77
CA LEU A 85 9.17 -14.39 -8.14
C LEU A 85 10.20 -15.53 -8.20
N LYS A 86 11.19 -15.56 -7.29
CA LYS A 86 12.17 -16.65 -7.21
C LYS A 86 11.53 -18.00 -6.90
N SER A 87 10.43 -17.99 -6.15
CA SER A 87 9.60 -19.17 -5.86
C SER A 87 8.55 -19.46 -6.95
N GLY A 88 8.48 -18.65 -8.01
CA GLY A 88 7.51 -18.77 -9.11
C GLY A 88 6.40 -17.71 -9.06
N ILE A 89 5.47 -17.78 -10.02
CA ILE A 89 4.28 -16.93 -10.06
C ILE A 89 3.23 -17.54 -9.13
N ASP A 90 3.36 -17.24 -7.84
CA ASP A 90 2.48 -17.74 -6.77
C ASP A 90 1.45 -16.67 -6.32
N HIS A 91 0.48 -17.06 -5.50
CA HIS A 91 -0.54 -16.20 -4.91
C HIS A 91 0.05 -14.94 -4.27
N ASN A 92 1.14 -15.08 -3.51
CA ASN A 92 1.79 -13.93 -2.86
C ASN A 92 2.31 -12.92 -3.88
N PHE A 93 2.89 -13.38 -4.99
CA PHE A 93 3.34 -12.51 -6.06
C PHE A 93 2.19 -11.70 -6.65
N ALA A 94 1.07 -12.36 -6.97
CA ALA A 94 -0.12 -11.71 -7.52
C ALA A 94 -0.68 -10.62 -6.57
N VAL A 95 -0.73 -10.91 -5.26
CA VAL A 95 -1.18 -9.93 -4.24
C VAL A 95 -0.30 -8.68 -4.23
N PHE A 96 1.03 -8.84 -4.27
CA PHE A 96 1.94 -7.68 -4.28
C PHE A 96 1.87 -6.89 -5.59
N VAL A 97 1.61 -7.53 -6.72
CA VAL A 97 1.38 -6.83 -8.00
C VAL A 97 0.08 -6.02 -7.96
N VAL A 98 -1.01 -6.58 -7.42
CA VAL A 98 -2.27 -5.85 -7.25
C VAL A 98 -2.09 -4.66 -6.32
N LEU A 99 -1.44 -4.84 -5.17
CA LEU A 99 -1.11 -3.74 -4.25
C LEU A 99 -0.24 -2.67 -4.94
N GLY A 100 0.78 -3.10 -5.70
CA GLY A 100 1.61 -2.20 -6.50
C GLY A 100 0.79 -1.33 -7.44
N SER A 101 -0.20 -1.90 -8.13
CA SER A 101 -1.08 -1.13 -9.04
C SER A 101 -1.94 -0.10 -8.29
N ILE A 102 -2.42 -0.41 -7.09
CA ILE A 102 -3.14 0.53 -6.21
C ILE A 102 -2.21 1.68 -5.79
N PHE A 103 -0.96 1.38 -5.43
CA PHE A 103 0.00 2.43 -5.05
C PHE A 103 0.39 3.31 -6.24
N PHE A 104 0.56 2.73 -7.43
CA PHE A 104 0.76 3.50 -8.66
C PHE A 104 -0.43 4.41 -8.97
N PHE A 105 -1.67 3.94 -8.71
CA PHE A 105 -2.85 4.79 -8.82
C PHE A 105 -2.75 6.00 -7.90
N PHE A 106 -2.41 5.81 -6.61
CA PHE A 106 -2.24 6.93 -5.67
C PHE A 106 -1.06 7.85 -6.01
N LEU A 107 -0.01 7.32 -6.61
CA LEU A 107 1.11 8.11 -7.12
C LEU A 107 0.65 9.03 -8.26
N ALA A 108 -0.15 8.51 -9.19
CA ALA A 108 -0.63 9.25 -10.35
C ALA A 108 -1.76 10.23 -10.03
N SER A 109 -2.67 9.86 -9.12
CA SER A 109 -3.84 10.67 -8.77
C SER A 109 -3.61 11.61 -7.60
N GLY A 110 -2.61 11.35 -6.75
CA GLY A 110 -2.44 12.04 -5.48
C GLY A 110 -3.72 11.96 -4.63
N ASN A 111 -4.21 13.13 -4.21
CA ASN A 111 -5.51 13.30 -3.55
C ASN A 111 -6.57 13.97 -4.45
N ASN A 112 -6.27 14.16 -5.73
CA ASN A 112 -7.11 14.96 -6.60
C ASN A 112 -8.43 14.25 -6.91
N ARG A 113 -9.52 14.91 -6.51
CA ARG A 113 -10.90 14.58 -6.89
C ARG A 113 -11.23 15.33 -8.18
N LYS A 114 -10.78 14.86 -9.34
CA LYS A 114 -11.25 15.43 -10.63
C LYS A 114 -12.71 15.03 -10.89
#